data_AF-A0A323TN34-F1
#
_entry.id   AF-A0A323TN34-F1
#
_cell.length_a   1.000
_cell.length_b   1.000
_cell.length_c   1.000
_cell.angle_alpha   90.00
_cell.angle_beta   90.00
_cell.angle_gamma   90.00
#
_symmetry.space_group_name_H-M   'P 1'
#
loop_
_entity.id
_entity.type
_entity.pdbx_description
1 polymer ?
#
loop_
_entity_poly.entity_id
_entity_poly.type
_entity_poly.pdbx_seq_one_letter_code
_entity_poly.pdbx_strand_id
1 'polypeptide(L)'
;MTKEQWSYWRLKLEPVIQSKVEEFHILGYDTATAKDIWECFIVKLEKNKERPEKIRSHWMVAELFRLKANDYMTSLTIEAYKGPGWFNNEDPIDFRLNSFDDKNQ
;
A
#
# COMPACT_ATOMS: atom_id res chain seq x y z
N MET A 1 -0.81 17.85 -0.36
CA MET A 1 0.18 18.04 0.73
C MET A 1 1.56 17.95 0.14
N THR A 2 2.49 18.80 0.56
CA THR A 2 3.90 18.77 0.08
C THR A 2 4.64 17.58 0.70
N LYS A 3 5.73 17.11 0.09
CA LYS A 3 6.55 16.00 0.61
C LYS A 3 7.04 16.25 2.04
N GLU A 4 7.33 17.51 2.36
CA GLU A 4 7.75 17.96 3.69
C GLU A 4 6.66 17.75 4.75
N GLN A 5 5.39 17.99 4.40
CA GLN A 5 4.25 17.84 5.30
C GLN A 5 4.02 16.37 5.68
N TRP A 6 4.20 15.45 4.74
CA TRP A 6 4.12 14.01 5.02
C TRP A 6 5.26 13.52 5.92
N SER A 7 6.45 14.09 5.77
CA SER A 7 7.60 13.76 6.61
C SER A 7 7.34 14.16 8.07
N TYR A 8 6.77 15.35 8.30
CA TYR A 8 6.32 15.78 9.63
C TYR A 8 5.28 14.81 10.23
N TRP A 9 4.26 14.42 9.46
CA TRP A 9 3.23 13.50 9.95
C TRP A 9 3.76 12.11 10.24
N ARG A 10 4.68 11.59 9.43
CA ARG A 10 5.33 10.30 9.67
C ARG A 10 6.04 10.29 11.02
N LEU A 11 6.82 11.33 11.32
CA LEU A 11 7.51 11.46 12.59
C LEU A 11 6.52 11.56 13.76
N LYS A 12 5.48 12.39 13.60
CA LYS A 12 4.48 12.60 14.65
C LYS A 12 3.63 11.37 14.97
N LEU A 13 3.41 10.49 13.99
CA LEU A 13 2.58 9.29 14.10
C LEU A 13 3.40 8.01 14.28
N GLU A 14 4.71 8.10 14.40
CA GLU A 14 5.61 6.97 14.63
C GLU A 14 5.09 5.93 15.65
N PRO A 15 4.65 6.29 16.87
CA PRO A 15 4.15 5.30 17.82
C PRO A 15 2.88 4.58 17.33
N VAL A 16 2.05 5.27 16.53
CA VAL A 16 0.82 4.71 15.97
C VAL A 16 1.14 3.77 14.81
N ILE A 17 2.11 4.15 13.96
CA ILE A 17 2.61 3.30 12.88
C ILE A 17 3.20 2.02 13.46
N GLN A 18 4.00 2.13 14.51
CA GLN A 18 4.62 0.97 15.17
C GLN A 18 3.56 0.04 15.77
N SER A 19 2.56 0.59 16.48
CA SER A 19 1.43 -0.20 17.00
C SER A 19 0.65 -0.91 15.89
N LYS A 20 0.50 -0.28 14.71
CA LYS A 20 -0.17 -0.89 13.56
C LYS A 20 0.67 -2.00 12.90
N VAL A 21 2.00 -1.87 12.90
CA VAL A 21 2.92 -2.94 12.46
C VAL A 21 2.76 -4.16 13.36
N GLU A 22 2.78 -3.96 14.67
CA GLU A 22 2.58 -5.04 15.65
C GLU A 22 1.22 -5.72 15.49
N GLU A 23 0.15 -4.94 15.26
CA GLU A 23 -1.18 -5.49 14.93
C GLU A 23 -1.12 -6.40 13.70
N PHE A 24 -0.38 -6.01 12.66
CA PHE A 24 -0.28 -6.80 11.42
C PHE A 24 0.56 -8.06 11.62
N HIS A 25 1.62 -8.00 12.42
CA HIS A 25 2.40 -9.18 12.83
C HIS A 25 1.51 -10.17 13.59
N ILE A 26 0.68 -9.69 14.52
CA ILE A 26 -0.30 -10.53 15.24
C ILE A 26 -1.29 -11.21 14.28
N LEU A 27 -1.63 -10.55 13.17
CA LEU A 27 -2.49 -11.09 12.12
C LEU A 27 -1.76 -12.05 11.15
N GLY A 28 -0.47 -12.32 11.37
CA GLY A 28 0.36 -13.25 10.57
C GLY A 28 1.15 -12.60 9.43
N TYR A 29 1.24 -11.26 9.38
CA TYR A 29 2.00 -10.53 8.36
C TYR A 29 3.39 -10.12 8.86
N ASP A 30 4.21 -11.09 9.27
CA ASP A 30 5.50 -10.86 9.95
C ASP A 30 6.51 -9.99 9.18
N THR A 31 6.37 -9.91 7.85
CA THR A 31 7.24 -9.11 6.98
C THR A 31 6.84 -7.63 6.91
N ALA A 32 5.70 -7.24 7.51
CA ALA A 32 5.22 -5.87 7.43
C ALA A 32 6.19 -4.90 8.12
N THR A 33 6.64 -3.87 7.40
CA THR A 33 7.51 -2.83 7.98
C THR A 33 6.75 -1.51 8.17
N ALA A 34 7.24 -0.67 9.08
CA ALA A 34 6.69 0.68 9.28
C ALA A 34 6.70 1.53 8.00
N LYS A 35 7.65 1.28 7.09
CA LYS A 35 7.72 1.94 5.79
C LYS A 35 6.54 1.51 4.90
N ASP A 36 6.30 0.21 4.79
CA ASP A 36 5.24 -0.31 3.91
C ASP A 36 3.85 0.11 4.41
N ILE A 37 3.64 0.08 5.72
CA ILE A 37 2.39 0.57 6.34
C ILE A 37 2.18 2.05 6.02
N TRP A 38 3.23 2.86 6.16
CA TRP A 38 3.15 4.29 5.85
C TRP A 38 2.84 4.54 4.37
N GLU A 39 3.52 3.85 3.46
CA GLU A 39 3.30 4.00 2.02
C GLU A 39 1.88 3.57 1.62
N CYS A 40 1.40 2.43 2.14
CA CYS A 40 0.03 1.98 1.95
C CYS A 40 -0.99 3.01 2.47
N PHE A 41 -0.74 3.58 3.65
CA PHE A 41 -1.58 4.61 4.24
C PHE A 41 -1.66 5.88 3.37
N ILE A 42 -0.54 6.36 2.84
CA ILE A 42 -0.52 7.53 1.94
C ILE A 42 -1.36 7.27 0.69
N VAL A 43 -1.18 6.12 0.03
CA VAL A 43 -1.96 5.75 -1.16
C VAL A 43 -3.46 5.73 -0.86
N LYS A 44 -3.85 5.18 0.30
CA LYS A 44 -5.25 5.15 0.74
C LYS A 44 -5.79 6.56 1.02
N LEU A 45 -5.00 7.39 1.72
CA LEU A 45 -5.38 8.77 1.99
C LEU A 45 -5.55 9.58 0.71
N GLU A 46 -4.66 9.42 -0.28
CA GLU A 46 -4.72 10.10 -1.57
C GLU A 46 -5.98 9.76 -2.38
N LYS A 47 -6.44 8.52 -2.28
CA LYS A 47 -7.69 8.06 -2.91
C LYS A 47 -8.95 8.50 -2.15
N ASN A 48 -8.82 8.89 -0.89
CA ASN A 48 -9.98 9.29 -0.07
C ASN A 48 -10.44 10.72 -0.43
N LYS A 49 -11.66 10.82 -0.96
CA LYS A 49 -12.31 12.09 -1.36
C LYS A 49 -12.91 12.87 -0.19
N GLU A 50 -13.11 12.23 0.96
CA GLU A 50 -13.75 12.83 2.15
C GLU A 50 -12.72 13.50 3.10
N ARG A 51 -11.56 13.89 2.58
CA ARG A 51 -10.51 14.48 3.39
C ARG A 51 -10.94 15.88 3.88
N PRO A 52 -10.89 16.15 5.20
CA PRO A 52 -11.19 17.47 5.72
C PRO A 52 -10.13 18.49 5.27
N GLU A 53 -10.56 19.73 5.04
CA GLU A 53 -9.68 20.84 4.66
C GLU A 53 -8.59 21.11 5.71
N LYS A 54 -8.93 20.95 7.00
CA LYS A 54 -8.00 21.06 8.12
C LYS A 54 -7.76 19.70 8.77
N ILE A 55 -6.59 19.13 8.50
CA ILE A 55 -6.18 17.84 9.08
C ILE A 55 -5.80 18.02 10.55
N ARG A 56 -6.46 17.26 11.42
CA ARG A 56 -6.19 17.20 12.86
C ARG A 56 -5.51 15.88 13.21
N SER A 57 -4.76 15.85 14.31
CA SER A 57 -4.03 14.65 14.75
C SER A 57 -4.95 13.46 14.96
N HIS A 58 -6.06 13.63 15.68
CA HIS A 58 -7.01 12.53 15.93
C HIS A 58 -7.59 11.94 14.64
N TRP A 59 -7.77 12.75 13.59
CA TRP A 59 -8.29 12.26 12.32
C TRP A 59 -7.26 11.36 11.63
N MET A 60 -5.99 11.80 11.58
CA MET A 60 -4.90 10.99 11.02
C MET A 60 -4.72 9.67 11.76
N VAL A 61 -4.76 9.70 13.10
CA VAL A 61 -4.68 8.50 13.94
C VAL A 61 -5.84 7.55 13.63
N ALA A 62 -7.07 8.09 13.57
CA ALA A 62 -8.24 7.29 13.28
C ALA A 62 -8.22 6.68 11.86
N GLU A 63 -7.77 7.43 10.85
CA GLU A 63 -7.59 6.90 9.49
C GLU A 63 -6.52 5.82 9.43
N LEU A 64 -5.42 5.98 10.16
CA LEU A 64 -4.35 5.00 10.20
C LEU A 64 -4.86 3.70 10.85
N PHE A 65 -5.63 3.79 11.92
CA PHE A 65 -6.26 2.61 12.53
C PHE A 65 -7.34 1.97 11.64
N ARG A 66 -8.00 2.74 10.76
CA ARG A 66 -8.93 2.23 9.73
C ARG A 66 -8.23 1.48 8.58
N LEU A 67 -6.91 1.48 8.52
CA LEU A 67 -6.16 0.69 7.55
C LEU A 67 -6.34 -0.80 7.88
N LYS A 68 -6.93 -1.56 6.94
CA LYS A 68 -7.16 -2.99 7.11
C LYS A 68 -6.00 -3.77 6.50
N ALA A 69 -5.73 -4.96 7.05
CA ALA A 69 -4.74 -5.88 6.47
C ALA A 69 -5.01 -6.21 4.99
N ASN A 70 -6.29 -6.26 4.58
CA ASN A 70 -6.66 -6.47 3.19
C ASN A 70 -6.19 -5.34 2.25
N ASP A 71 -6.18 -4.09 2.74
CA ASP A 71 -5.66 -2.95 1.97
C ASP A 71 -4.16 -3.10 1.74
N TYR A 72 -3.44 -3.59 2.76
CA TYR A 72 -2.01 -3.87 2.69
C TYR A 72 -1.69 -5.02 1.75
N MET A 73 -2.45 -6.12 1.79
CA MET A 73 -2.31 -7.23 0.84
C MET A 73 -2.52 -6.79 -0.60
N THR A 74 -3.52 -5.94 -0.83
CA THR A 74 -3.76 -5.36 -2.16
C THR A 74 -2.58 -4.50 -2.60
N SER A 75 -1.99 -3.72 -1.69
CA SER A 75 -0.79 -2.92 -1.96
C SER A 75 0.41 -3.79 -2.35
N LEU A 76 0.70 -4.84 -1.59
CA LEU A 76 1.78 -5.80 -1.87
C LEU A 76 1.58 -6.50 -3.21
N THR A 77 0.35 -6.92 -3.49
CA THR A 77 -0.01 -7.57 -4.77
C THR A 77 0.28 -6.63 -5.94
N ILE A 78 -0.16 -5.38 -5.84
CA ILE A 78 0.10 -4.35 -6.87
C ILE A 78 1.61 -4.12 -7.03
N GLU A 79 2.36 -4.09 -5.94
CA GLU A 79 3.82 -3.91 -5.98
C GLU A 79 4.54 -5.09 -6.65
N ALA A 80 4.13 -6.33 -6.35
CA ALA A 80 4.65 -7.52 -7.00
C ALA A 80 4.38 -7.52 -8.52
N TYR A 81 3.22 -7.02 -8.95
CA TYR A 81 2.90 -6.85 -10.38
C TYR A 81 3.66 -5.70 -11.06
N LYS A 82 4.21 -4.73 -10.30
CA LYS A 82 5.01 -3.61 -10.83
C LYS A 82 6.49 -3.98 -11.13
N GLY A 83 6.83 -5.27 -11.15
CA GLY A 83 8.14 -5.78 -11.57
C GLY A 83 8.62 -5.23 -12.92
N PRO A 84 9.93 -5.34 -13.21
CA PRO A 84 10.63 -4.44 -14.11
C PRO A 84 10.14 -4.61 -15.55
N GLY A 85 9.29 -3.69 -16.01
CA GLY A 85 8.99 -3.50 -17.42
C GLY A 85 7.59 -3.86 -17.89
N TRP A 86 6.66 -4.33 -17.05
CA TRP A 86 5.32 -4.71 -17.52
C TRP A 86 4.59 -3.53 -18.19
N PHE A 87 4.60 -2.34 -17.58
CA PHE A 87 3.95 -1.15 -18.14
C PHE A 87 4.90 -0.25 -18.96
N ASN A 88 6.18 -0.60 -19.08
CA ASN A 88 7.15 0.23 -19.80
C ASN A 88 7.27 -0.15 -21.28
N ASN A 89 6.69 -1.27 -21.68
CA ASN A 89 6.54 -1.64 -23.08
C ASN A 89 5.16 -1.18 -23.53
N GLU A 90 5.07 -0.49 -24.67
CA GLU A 90 3.80 -0.10 -25.31
C GLU A 90 3.00 -1.31 -25.85
N ASP A 91 3.49 -2.53 -25.60
CA ASP A 91 2.86 -3.76 -26.02
C ASP A 91 1.64 -4.08 -25.13
N PRO A 92 0.45 -4.30 -25.71
CA PRO A 92 -0.72 -4.74 -24.97
C PRO A 92 -0.45 -6.03 -24.21
N ILE A 93 -0.93 -6.08 -22.97
CA ILE A 93 -0.86 -7.26 -22.13
C ILE A 93 -1.73 -8.36 -22.77
N ASP A 94 -1.10 -9.38 -23.36
CA ASP A 94 -1.82 -10.54 -23.89
C ASP A 94 -2.16 -11.50 -22.74
N PHE A 95 -3.43 -11.53 -22.35
CA PHE A 95 -3.95 -12.44 -21.32
C PHE A 95 -4.27 -13.84 -21.84
N ARG A 96 -3.97 -14.15 -23.11
CA ARG A 96 -4.09 -15.51 -23.63
C ARG A 96 -2.97 -16.36 -23.03
N LEU A 97 -3.33 -17.16 -22.03
CA LEU A 97 -2.57 -18.34 -21.61
C LEU A 97 -2.49 -19.31 -22.79
N ASN A 98 -1.49 -19.15 -23.66
CA ASN A 98 -1.04 -20.25 -24.50
C ASN A 98 -0.14 -21.16 -23.66
N SER A 99 -0.76 -21.82 -22.69
CA SER A 99 -0.22 -23.04 -22.09
C SER A 99 -1.00 -24.23 -22.63
N PHE A 100 -0.86 -24.49 -23.93
CA PHE A 100 -0.96 -25.84 -24.46
C PHE A 100 0.21 -26.02 -25.41
N ASP A 101 1.27 -26.56 -24.82
CA ASP A 101 2.43 -27.13 -25.50
C ASP A 101 1.90 -28.26 -26.39
N ASP A 102 1.58 -27.96 -27.65
CA ASP A 102 1.36 -29.01 -28.66
C ASP A 102 2.72 -29.41 -29.22
N LYS A 103 3.54 -29.99 -28.34
CA LYS A 103 4.51 -30.98 -28.78
C LYS A 103 3.73 -32.25 -29.00
N ASN A 104 3.41 -32.55 -30.26
CA ASN A 104 3.54 -33.89 -30.84
C ASN A 104 3.18 -33.85 -32.34
N GLN A 105 4.26 -33.99 -33.14
CA GLN A 105 4.34 -34.76 -34.38
C GLN A 105 3.57 -34.29 -35.63
#